data_AF-A0A934IYF1-F1
#
_entry.id   AF-A0A934IYF1-F1
#
_cell.length_a   1.000
_cell.length_b   1.000
_cell.length_c   1.000
_cell.angle_alpha   90.00
_cell.angle_beta   90.00
_cell.angle_gamma   90.00
#
_symmetry.space_group_name_H-M   'P 1'
#
loop_
_entity.id
_entity.type
_entity.pdbx_description
1 polymer ?
#
loop_
_entity_poly.entity_id
_entity_poly.type
_entity_poly.pdbx_seq_one_letter_code
_entity_poly.pdbx_strand_id
1 'polypeptide(L)'
;MSNDERNFAVCIAQGCAAWRCGDDAEGIGWFQKAALLWLDQLEQTEGDGGELLEAQYRQLASEVRQTVSMLEHGDIALAADRLEAGLLPLLGYRADEERIERNE
;
A
#
# COMPACT_ATOMS: atom_id res chain seq x y z
N MET A 1 12.25 -17.17 -0.68
CA MET A 1 11.13 -16.21 -0.74
C MET A 1 11.65 -14.95 -0.09
N SER A 2 11.82 -13.87 -0.86
CA SER A 2 12.35 -12.61 -0.32
C SER A 2 11.38 -12.08 0.74
N ASN A 3 11.90 -11.44 1.78
CA ASN A 3 11.11 -10.81 2.83
C ASN A 3 10.16 -9.73 2.26
N ASP A 4 10.43 -9.22 1.06
CA ASP A 4 9.69 -8.13 0.41
C ASP A 4 8.27 -8.50 -0.02
N GLU A 5 8.00 -9.77 -0.33
CA GLU A 5 6.68 -10.21 -0.78
C GLU A 5 5.63 -10.19 0.33
N ARG A 6 6.06 -10.07 1.58
CA ARG A 6 5.19 -9.89 2.76
C ARG A 6 5.00 -8.43 3.15
N ASN A 7 5.63 -7.50 2.45
CA ASN A 7 5.46 -6.09 2.70
C ASN A 7 4.27 -5.53 1.89
N PHE A 8 3.19 -5.20 2.58
CA PHE A 8 1.99 -4.63 1.95
C PHE A 8 2.27 -3.26 1.31
N ALA A 9 3.25 -2.50 1.77
CA ALA A 9 3.64 -1.24 1.14
C ALA A 9 4.31 -1.48 -0.24
N VAL A 10 5.11 -2.52 -0.38
CA VAL A 10 5.69 -2.94 -1.67
C VAL A 10 4.58 -3.36 -2.64
N CYS A 11 3.57 -4.08 -2.15
CA CYS A 11 2.41 -4.46 -2.96
C CYS A 11 1.62 -3.21 -3.42
N ILE A 12 1.43 -2.20 -2.57
CA ILE A 12 0.80 -0.93 -2.96
C ILE A 12 1.62 -0.25 -4.06
N ALA A 13 2.95 -0.18 -3.92
CA ALA A 13 3.82 0.43 -4.92
C ALA A 13 3.78 -0.28 -6.27
N GLN A 14 3.74 -1.62 -6.26
CA GLN A 14 3.58 -2.43 -7.48
C GLN A 14 2.21 -2.20 -8.13
N GLY A 15 1.15 -2.06 -7.32
CA GLY A 15 -0.17 -1.69 -7.83
C GLY A 15 -0.19 -0.32 -8.51
N CYS A 16 0.46 0.67 -7.90
CA CYS A 16 0.64 1.98 -8.54
C CYS A 16 1.40 1.87 -9.86
N ALA A 17 2.51 1.13 -9.90
CA ALA A 17 3.28 0.93 -11.13
C ALA A 17 2.45 0.28 -12.26
N ALA A 18 1.63 -0.71 -11.94
CA ALA A 18 0.72 -1.34 -12.89
C ALA A 18 -0.32 -0.35 -13.45
N TRP A 19 -0.95 0.45 -12.58
CA TRP A 19 -1.87 1.52 -13.02
C TRP A 19 -1.20 2.57 -13.88
N ARG A 20 0.06 2.96 -13.60
CA ARG A 20 0.82 3.88 -14.45
C ARG A 20 1.12 3.31 -15.84
N CYS A 21 1.21 1.98 -15.96
CA CYS A 21 1.37 1.27 -17.22
C CYS A 21 0.05 1.00 -17.95
N GLY A 22 -1.09 1.36 -17.35
CA GLY A 22 -2.43 1.10 -17.89
C GLY A 22 -2.94 -0.32 -17.67
N ASP A 23 -2.32 -1.09 -16.77
CA ASP A 23 -2.82 -2.41 -16.35
C ASP A 23 -3.66 -2.29 -15.09
N ASP A 24 -4.94 -1.97 -15.29
CA ASP A 24 -5.90 -1.77 -14.19
C ASP A 24 -6.17 -3.06 -13.40
N ALA A 25 -6.20 -4.19 -14.10
CA ALA A 25 -6.48 -5.48 -13.49
C ALA A 25 -5.31 -5.93 -12.59
N GLU A 26 -4.08 -5.77 -13.07
CA GLU A 26 -2.88 -6.03 -12.27
C GLU A 26 -2.79 -5.07 -11.08
N GLY A 27 -3.06 -3.78 -11.28
CA GLY A 27 -3.07 -2.78 -10.20
C GLY A 27 -4.05 -3.12 -9.08
N ILE A 28 -5.27 -3.53 -9.42
CA ILE A 28 -6.27 -4.00 -8.45
C ILE A 28 -5.78 -5.27 -7.73
N GLY A 29 -5.19 -6.23 -8.47
CA GLY A 29 -4.67 -7.47 -7.89
C GLY A 29 -3.59 -7.22 -6.83
N TRP A 30 -2.66 -6.31 -7.11
CA TRP A 30 -1.64 -5.88 -6.15
C TRP A 30 -2.22 -5.19 -4.93
N PHE A 31 -3.21 -4.31 -5.12
CA PHE A 31 -3.87 -3.63 -4.01
C PHE A 31 -4.66 -4.61 -3.11
N GLN A 32 -5.34 -5.59 -3.71
CA GLN A 32 -6.01 -6.66 -2.96
C GLN A 32 -5.00 -7.51 -2.17
N LYS A 33 -3.86 -7.85 -2.76
CA LYS A 33 -2.78 -8.57 -2.06
C LYS A 33 -2.25 -7.75 -0.87
N ALA A 34 -2.06 -6.45 -1.04
CA ALA A 34 -1.64 -5.56 0.04
C ALA A 34 -2.65 -5.56 1.20
N ALA A 35 -3.96 -5.49 0.89
CA ALA A 35 -5.00 -5.53 1.90
C ALA A 35 -5.00 -6.85 2.69
N LEU A 36 -4.82 -7.98 2.01
CA LEU A 36 -4.72 -9.30 2.66
C LEU A 36 -3.50 -9.40 3.60
N LEU A 37 -2.34 -8.90 3.17
CA LEU A 37 -1.13 -8.87 3.99
C LEU A 37 -1.30 -7.99 5.23
N TRP A 38 -1.99 -6.85 5.10
CA TRP A 38 -2.29 -6.00 6.23
C TRP A 38 -3.25 -6.67 7.21
N LEU A 39 -4.30 -7.33 6.74
CA LEU A 39 -5.22 -8.09 7.60
C LEU A 39 -4.49 -9.21 8.36
N ASP A 40 -3.65 -9.99 7.68
CA ASP A 40 -2.82 -11.04 8.31
C ASP A 40 -1.90 -10.45 9.40
N GLN A 41 -1.31 -9.29 9.15
CA GLN A 41 -0.50 -8.61 10.17
C GLN A 41 -1.34 -8.14 11.36
N LEU A 42 -2.56 -7.64 11.15
CA LEU A 42 -3.44 -7.23 12.25
C LEU A 42 -3.83 -8.42 13.13
N GLU A 43 -4.20 -9.55 12.53
CA GLU A 43 -4.51 -10.79 13.25
C GLU A 43 -3.31 -11.30 14.08
N GLN A 44 -2.09 -11.12 13.57
CA GLN A 44 -0.86 -11.48 14.29
C GLN A 44 -0.50 -10.47 15.41
N THR A 45 -0.96 -9.22 15.30
CA THR A 45 -0.66 -8.14 16.25
C THR A 45 -1.67 -8.06 17.40
N GLU A 46 -2.81 -8.77 17.34
CA GLU A 46 -3.82 -8.82 18.42
C GLU A 46 -3.29 -9.36 19.78
N GLY A 47 -2.03 -9.81 19.85
CA GLY A 47 -1.36 -10.25 21.08
C GLY A 47 -0.41 -9.24 21.74
N ASP A 48 0.03 -8.19 21.06
CA ASP A 48 0.99 -7.22 21.59
C ASP A 48 0.43 -5.82 21.32
N GLY A 49 0.13 -5.07 22.38
CA GLY A 49 -0.61 -3.81 22.37
C GLY A 49 0.15 -2.68 21.68
N GLY A 50 0.34 -2.81 20.37
CA GLY A 50 0.93 -1.82 19.50
C GLY A 50 0.01 -0.61 19.47
N GLU A 51 0.30 0.38 20.31
CA GLU A 51 -0.24 1.73 20.19
C GLU A 51 0.27 2.34 18.88
N LEU A 52 -0.34 1.95 17.76
CA LEU A 52 -0.44 2.83 16.62
C LEU A 52 -1.14 4.08 17.16
N LEU A 53 -0.35 5.15 17.38
CA LEU A 53 -0.86 6.43 17.84
C LEU A 53 -2.16 6.72 17.09
N GLU A 54 -3.26 6.85 17.81
CA GLU A 54 -4.62 6.89 17.25
C GLU A 54 -4.75 7.86 16.05
N ALA A 55 -3.97 8.96 16.09
CA ALA A 55 -3.83 9.91 15.00
C ALA A 55 -3.27 9.30 13.69
N GLN A 56 -2.21 8.48 13.75
CA GLN A 56 -1.63 7.80 12.59
C GLN A 56 -2.61 6.79 12.00
N TYR A 57 -3.32 6.02 12.84
CA TYR A 57 -4.35 5.11 12.37
C TYR A 57 -5.50 5.85 11.66
N ARG A 58 -6.00 6.95 12.24
CA ARG A 58 -7.04 7.76 11.59
C ARG A 58 -6.58 8.32 10.25
N GLN A 59 -5.31 8.74 10.15
CA GLN A 59 -4.73 9.24 8.92
C GLN A 59 -4.65 8.13 7.85
N LEU A 60 -4.08 6.97 8.20
CA LEU A 60 -4.04 5.79 7.33
C LEU A 60 -5.44 5.38 6.84
N ALA A 61 -6.41 5.29 7.76
CA ALA A 61 -7.77 4.92 7.42
C ALA A 61 -8.46 5.97 6.53
N SER A 62 -8.12 7.26 6.67
CA SER A 62 -8.63 8.31 5.79
C SER A 62 -8.08 8.20 4.37
N GLU A 63 -6.77 7.95 4.24
CA GLU A 63 -6.11 7.76 2.94
C GLU A 63 -6.71 6.56 2.20
N VAL A 64 -6.83 5.40 2.88
CA VAL A 64 -7.42 4.19 2.30
C VAL A 64 -8.86 4.40 1.83
N ARG A 65 -9.70 5.05 2.64
CA ARG A 65 -11.10 5.35 2.26
C ARG A 65 -11.19 6.23 1.01
N GLN A 66 -10.33 7.23 0.91
CA GLN A 66 -10.30 8.12 -0.25
C GLN A 66 -9.85 7.37 -1.51
N THR A 67 -8.80 6.54 -1.41
CA THR A 67 -8.35 5.70 -2.52
C THR A 67 -9.46 4.75 -2.98
N VAL A 68 -10.14 4.04 -2.06
CA VAL A 68 -11.25 3.14 -2.43
C VAL A 68 -12.35 3.91 -3.14
N SER A 69 -12.74 5.08 -2.62
CA SER A 69 -13.72 5.93 -3.28
C SER A 69 -13.28 6.31 -4.71
N MET A 70 -12.02 6.65 -4.94
CA MET A 70 -11.52 6.99 -6.28
C MET A 70 -11.58 5.78 -7.22
N LEU A 71 -11.19 4.59 -6.73
CA LEU A 71 -11.25 3.35 -7.50
C LEU A 71 -12.70 2.98 -7.88
N GLU A 72 -13.65 3.15 -6.96
CA GLU A 72 -15.08 2.91 -7.20
C GLU A 72 -15.67 3.83 -8.29
N HIS A 73 -15.13 5.05 -8.42
CA HIS A 73 -15.55 6.01 -9.45
C HIS A 73 -14.75 5.86 -10.77
N GLY A 74 -13.77 4.94 -10.81
CA GLY A 74 -12.91 4.74 -11.98
C GLY A 74 -11.77 5.75 -12.11
N ASP A 75 -11.52 6.57 -11.09
CA ASP A 75 -10.47 7.59 -11.07
C ASP A 75 -9.10 6.97 -10.70
N ILE A 76 -8.65 6.00 -11.49
CA ILE A 76 -7.47 5.16 -11.21
C ILE A 76 -6.18 6.00 -11.12
N ALA A 77 -6.01 6.97 -12.01
CA ALA A 77 -4.84 7.85 -12.00
C ALA A 77 -4.75 8.65 -10.68
N LEU A 78 -5.88 9.17 -10.21
CA LEU A 78 -5.95 9.94 -8.97
C LEU A 78 -5.77 9.03 -7.74
N ALA A 79 -6.30 7.80 -7.80
CA ALA A 79 -6.08 6.79 -6.77
C ALA A 79 -4.58 6.45 -6.63
N ALA A 80 -3.88 6.27 -7.75
CA ALA A 80 -2.44 6.03 -7.78
C ALA A 80 -1.65 7.23 -7.24
N ASP A 81 -1.96 8.46 -7.67
CA ASP A 81 -1.34 9.68 -7.14
C ASP A 81 -1.49 9.79 -5.62
N ARG A 82 -2.69 9.49 -5.10
CA ARG A 82 -2.99 9.57 -3.66
C ARG A 82 -2.23 8.51 -2.87
N LEU A 83 -2.10 7.30 -3.40
CA LEU A 83 -1.35 6.23 -2.77
C LEU A 83 0.14 6.53 -2.72
N GLU A 84 0.71 7.03 -3.82
CA GLU A 84 2.13 7.37 -3.91
C GLU A 84 2.51 8.57 -3.03
N ALA A 85 1.69 9.63 -3.03
CA ALA A 85 1.99 10.85 -2.29
C ALA A 85 1.48 10.85 -0.84
N GLY A 86 0.52 9.99 -0.51
CA GLY A 86 -0.17 9.94 0.78
C GLY A 86 0.13 8.68 1.57
N LEU A 87 -0.35 7.52 1.07
CA LEU A 87 -0.32 6.27 1.83
C LEU A 87 1.09 5.68 1.96
N LEU A 88 1.85 5.59 0.87
CA LEU A 88 3.19 4.97 0.88
C LEU A 88 4.16 5.66 1.84
N PRO A 89 4.26 7.00 1.88
CA PRO A 89 5.12 7.69 2.85
C PRO A 89 4.72 7.43 4.31
N LEU A 90 3.42 7.29 4.61
CA LEU A 90 2.94 6.97 5.95
C LEU A 90 3.32 5.55 6.39
N LEU A 91 3.49 4.65 5.42
CA LEU A 91 3.98 3.30 5.65
C LEU A 91 5.50 3.22 5.68
N GLY A 92 6.20 4.35 5.57
CA GLY A 92 7.65 4.41 5.54
C GLY A 92 8.28 3.89 4.25
N TYR A 93 7.48 3.64 3.20
CA TYR A 93 8.01 3.17 1.92
C TYR A 93 8.75 4.29 1.19
N ARG A 94 10.00 4.03 0.84
CA ARG A 94 10.87 4.93 0.08
C ARG A 94 11.30 4.23 -1.21
N ALA A 95 10.84 4.73 -2.36
CA ALA A 95 11.18 4.18 -3.67
C ALA A 95 12.70 4.14 -3.96
N ASP A 96 13.50 4.95 -3.24
CA ASP A 96 14.96 5.01 -3.40
C ASP A 96 15.70 3.84 -2.75
N GLU A 97 15.11 3.12 -1.80
CA GLU A 97 15.78 2.00 -1.10
C GLU A 97 15.74 0.68 -1.92
N GLU A 98 14.71 0.46 -2.73
CA GLU A 98 14.60 -0.75 -3.58
C GLU A 98 15.57 -0.77 -4.79
N ARG A 99 16.13 0.38 -5.20
CA ARG A 99 17.11 0.44 -6.30
C ARG A 99 18.51 -0.04 -5.89
N ILE A 100 18.80 -0.08 -4.60
CA ILE A 100 20.12 -0.47 -4.08
C ILE A 100 20.21 -2.00 -4.00
N GLU A 101 19.15 -2.69 -3.55
CA GLU A 101 19.18 -4.15 -3.35
C GLU A 101 19.04 -4.98 -4.65
N ARG A 102 18.55 -4.39 -5.75
CA ARG A 102 18.46 -5.10 -7.06
C ARG A 102 19.75 -5.07 -7.89
N ASN A 103 20.81 -4.42 -7.40
CA ASN A 103 22.11 -4.30 -8.08
C ASN A 103 23.28 -5.00 -7.34
N GLU A 104 22.99 -5.79 -6.30
CA GLU A 104 23.95 -6.73 -5.68
C GLU A 104 23.61 -8.18 -6.03
#